data_AF-A0A0G0H771-F1
#
_entry.id   AF-A0A0G0H771-F1
#
_cell.length_a   1.000
_cell.length_b   1.000
_cell.length_c   1.000
_cell.angle_alpha   90.00
_cell.angle_beta   90.00
_cell.angle_gamma   90.00
#
_symmetry.space_group_name_H-M   'P 1'
#
loop_
_entity.id
_entity.type
_entity.pdbx_description
1 polymer ?
#
loop_
_entity_poly.entity_id
_entity_poly.type
_entity_poly.pdbx_seq_one_letter_code
_entity_poly.pdbx_strand_id
1 'polypeptide(L)'
;MVQRKILFLVVLCALVIIPIAVFVLSRITSLQKENLRTPLELVVQTIKKTEENPLQKITEKQLLGKNEDYGVVIKNFKTGENFSYNESKVFESASLYKLWIMGVAFQKIRSGQISEGEVLTGSVKVFDEILSDATPTPSVTASPEPTIEPSPTEEKKISYLVGEAIEKMITASDNYAALLVASRSGSFAVTNFLKEYRFDNSNFRQPPKTTAKDIGSFF
;
A
#
# COMPACT_ATOMS: atom_id res chain seq x y z
N MET A 1 -9.99 50.06 -54.50
CA MET A 1 -9.67 50.09 -53.05
C MET A 1 -10.78 49.50 -52.16
N VAL A 2 -12.06 49.73 -52.47
CA VAL A 2 -13.22 49.26 -51.68
C VAL A 2 -13.33 47.73 -51.62
N GLN A 3 -13.16 47.00 -52.73
CA GLN A 3 -13.28 45.54 -52.75
C GLN A 3 -12.25 44.81 -51.85
N ARG A 4 -11.01 45.32 -51.76
CA ARG A 4 -9.98 44.75 -50.86
C ARG A 4 -10.34 44.93 -49.38
N LYS A 5 -10.98 46.06 -49.03
CA LYS A 5 -11.44 46.32 -47.66
C LYS A 5 -12.62 45.43 -47.27
N ILE A 6 -13.54 45.19 -48.21
CA ILE A 6 -14.67 44.26 -48.01
C ILE A 6 -14.15 42.82 -47.83
N LEU A 7 -13.23 42.37 -48.69
CA LEU A 7 -12.65 41.04 -48.57
C LEU A 7 -11.92 40.84 -47.24
N PHE A 8 -11.16 41.85 -46.80
CA PHE A 8 -10.47 41.81 -45.51
C PHE A 8 -11.44 41.73 -44.33
N LEU A 9 -12.55 42.48 -44.35
CA LEU A 9 -13.57 42.43 -43.31
C LEU A 9 -14.25 41.05 -43.23
N VAL A 10 -14.55 40.44 -44.38
CA VAL A 10 -15.16 39.10 -44.43
C VAL A 10 -14.22 38.04 -43.85
N VAL A 11 -12.93 38.10 -44.17
CA VAL A 11 -11.92 37.18 -43.61
C VAL A 11 -11.78 37.38 -42.09
N LEU A 12 -11.77 38.63 -41.62
CA LEU A 12 -11.70 38.93 -40.19
C LEU A 12 -12.93 38.41 -39.42
N CYS A 13 -14.13 38.57 -39.97
CA CYS A 13 -15.35 38.01 -39.39
C CYS A 13 -15.34 36.48 -39.37
N ALA A 14 -14.87 35.83 -40.45
CA ALA A 14 -14.76 34.38 -40.50
C ALA A 14 -13.81 33.82 -39.42
N LEU A 15 -12.68 34.49 -39.18
CA LEU A 15 -11.71 34.10 -38.15
C LEU A 15 -12.27 34.15 -36.73
N VAL A 16 -13.31 34.94 -36.47
CA VAL A 16 -13.97 35.04 -35.14
C VAL A 16 -15.18 34.12 -35.05
N ILE A 17 -16.02 34.06 -36.09
CA ILE A 17 -17.29 33.33 -36.05
C ILE A 17 -17.06 31.81 -36.08
N ILE A 18 -16.10 31.32 -36.87
CA ILE A 18 -15.82 29.88 -37.00
C ILE A 18 -15.42 29.25 -35.65
N PRO A 19 -14.44 29.77 -34.88
CA PRO A 19 -14.07 29.16 -33.60
C PRO A 19 -15.18 29.24 -32.55
N ILE A 20 -16.00 30.29 -32.56
CA ILE A 20 -17.17 30.40 -31.67
C ILE A 20 -18.21 29.33 -32.03
N ALA A 21 -18.51 29.14 -33.32
CA ALA A 21 -19.42 28.09 -33.77
C ALA A 21 -18.89 26.70 -33.38
N VAL A 22 -17.61 26.42 -33.60
CA VAL A 22 -16.98 25.14 -33.20
C VAL A 22 -17.06 24.93 -31.68
N PHE A 23 -16.83 25.96 -30.88
CA PHE A 23 -16.95 25.89 -29.42
C PHE A 23 -18.39 25.60 -28.96
N VAL A 24 -19.38 26.27 -29.56
CA VAL A 24 -20.81 26.04 -29.25
C VAL A 24 -21.25 24.64 -29.67
N LEU A 25 -20.88 24.17 -30.86
CA LEU A 25 -21.19 22.81 -31.32
C LEU A 25 -20.50 21.74 -30.44
N SER A 26 -19.27 21.98 -29.99
CA SER A 26 -18.56 21.11 -29.05
C SER A 26 -19.27 21.03 -27.69
N ARG A 27 -19.80 22.15 -27.20
CA ARG A 27 -20.60 22.18 -25.96
C ARG A 27 -21.94 21.45 -26.10
N ILE A 28 -22.65 21.62 -27.22
CA ILE A 28 -23.95 20.95 -27.44
C ILE A 28 -23.77 19.42 -27.52
N THR A 29 -22.75 18.96 -28.23
CA THR A 29 -22.41 17.52 -28.32
C THR A 29 -21.96 16.95 -26.98
N SER A 30 -21.28 17.75 -26.14
CA SER A 30 -20.95 17.36 -24.76
C SER A 30 -22.19 17.23 -23.86
N LEU A 31 -23.21 18.07 -24.03
CA LEU A 31 -24.42 18.03 -23.20
C LEU A 31 -25.35 16.87 -23.53
N GLN A 32 -25.42 16.42 -24.79
CA GLN A 32 -26.14 15.19 -25.14
C GLN A 32 -25.45 13.91 -24.63
N LYS A 33 -24.17 13.98 -24.26
CA LYS A 33 -23.38 12.83 -23.76
C LYS A 33 -23.56 12.59 -22.26
N GLU A 34 -24.18 13.51 -21.52
CA GLU A 34 -24.61 13.26 -20.14
C GLU A 34 -25.92 12.46 -20.10
N ASN A 35 -25.76 11.13 -20.13
CA ASN A 35 -26.65 10.09 -19.58
C ASN A 35 -28.17 10.37 -19.58
N LEU A 36 -28.83 10.24 -20.74
CA LEU A 36 -30.21 9.75 -20.77
C LEU A 36 -30.20 8.22 -20.71
N ARG A 37 -29.79 7.66 -19.56
CA ARG A 37 -30.01 6.23 -19.28
C ARG A 37 -31.50 6.03 -19.09
N THR A 38 -32.09 5.12 -19.85
CA THR A 38 -33.52 4.85 -19.72
C THR A 38 -33.82 4.27 -18.33
N PRO A 39 -35.01 4.49 -17.76
CA PRO A 39 -35.41 3.86 -16.49
C PRO A 39 -35.23 2.34 -16.50
N LEU A 40 -35.41 1.71 -17.67
CA LEU A 40 -35.24 0.27 -17.85
C LEU A 40 -33.77 -0.17 -17.74
N GLU A 41 -32.83 0.63 -18.22
CA GLU A 41 -31.40 0.35 -18.11
C GLU A 41 -30.88 0.53 -16.67
N LEU A 42 -31.47 1.47 -15.93
CA LEU A 42 -31.29 1.64 -14.50
C LEU A 42 -31.85 0.44 -13.71
N VAL A 43 -33.01 -0.06 -14.10
CA VAL A 43 -33.62 -1.27 -13.51
C VAL A 43 -32.80 -2.51 -13.83
N VAL A 44 -32.30 -2.69 -15.06
CA VAL A 44 -31.44 -3.83 -15.44
C VAL A 44 -30.09 -3.79 -14.73
N GLN A 45 -29.49 -2.61 -14.53
CA GLN A 45 -28.28 -2.47 -13.70
C GLN A 45 -28.57 -2.73 -12.22
N THR A 46 -29.74 -2.33 -11.72
CA THR A 46 -30.17 -2.61 -10.34
C THR A 46 -30.44 -4.11 -10.13
N ILE A 47 -31.06 -4.78 -11.10
CA ILE A 47 -31.32 -6.22 -11.07
C ILE A 47 -30.03 -7.03 -11.20
N LYS A 48 -29.08 -6.64 -12.07
CA LYS A 48 -27.74 -7.26 -12.13
C LYS A 48 -26.90 -7.05 -10.87
N LYS A 49 -27.18 -6.02 -10.08
CA LYS A 49 -26.55 -5.78 -8.76
C LYS A 49 -27.22 -6.58 -7.63
N THR A 50 -28.23 -7.38 -7.94
CA THR A 50 -28.96 -8.23 -7.00
C THR A 50 -28.75 -9.73 -7.30
N GLU A 51 -27.62 -10.10 -7.91
CA GLU A 51 -27.03 -11.39 -7.56
C GLU A 51 -26.21 -11.15 -6.30
N GLU A 52 -26.69 -11.67 -5.17
CA GLU A 52 -25.93 -11.67 -3.92
C GLU A 52 -24.52 -12.18 -4.19
N ASN A 53 -23.50 -11.34 -3.97
CA ASN A 53 -22.10 -11.71 -4.13
C ASN A 53 -21.83 -12.97 -3.29
N PRO A 54 -21.53 -14.13 -3.91
CA PRO A 54 -21.33 -15.38 -3.18
C PRO A 54 -20.25 -15.27 -2.10
N LEU A 55 -19.21 -14.47 -2.36
CA LEU A 55 -18.13 -14.19 -1.41
C LEU A 55 -18.65 -13.42 -0.19
N GLN A 56 -19.48 -12.40 -0.41
CA GLN A 56 -20.11 -11.64 0.68
C GLN A 56 -20.94 -12.58 1.55
N LYS A 57 -21.81 -13.40 0.94
CA LYS A 57 -22.67 -14.34 1.68
C LYS A 57 -21.89 -15.35 2.52
N ILE A 58 -20.81 -15.92 1.98
CA ILE A 58 -19.94 -16.84 2.73
C ILE A 58 -19.27 -16.10 3.89
N THR A 59 -18.76 -14.90 3.62
CA THR A 59 -17.98 -14.15 4.60
C THR A 59 -18.84 -13.63 5.75
N GLU A 60 -20.02 -13.07 5.44
CA GLU A 60 -20.97 -12.59 6.46
C GLU A 60 -21.47 -13.72 7.35
N LYS A 61 -21.78 -14.89 6.78
CA LYS A 61 -22.25 -16.06 7.54
C LYS A 61 -21.20 -16.62 8.50
N GLN A 62 -19.91 -16.54 8.14
CA GLN A 62 -18.82 -17.15 8.93
C GLN A 62 -18.14 -16.17 9.89
N LEU A 63 -18.08 -14.87 9.53
CA LEU A 63 -17.31 -13.88 10.30
C LEU A 63 -18.22 -12.99 11.17
N LEU A 64 -19.36 -12.52 10.66
CA LEU A 64 -20.14 -11.44 11.30
C LEU A 64 -21.03 -11.88 12.48
N GLY A 65 -20.79 -13.06 13.05
CA GLY A 65 -21.53 -13.60 14.20
C GLY A 65 -20.95 -13.27 15.58
N LYS A 66 -19.84 -12.53 15.65
CA LYS A 66 -19.12 -12.24 16.91
C LYS A 66 -18.80 -10.75 17.01
N ASN A 67 -19.05 -10.15 18.19
CA ASN A 67 -18.69 -8.78 18.55
C ASN A 67 -17.17 -8.63 18.69
N GLU A 68 -16.42 -8.84 17.62
CA GLU A 68 -14.96 -8.76 17.62
C GLU A 68 -14.46 -7.61 16.75
N ASP A 69 -13.29 -7.09 17.12
CA ASP A 69 -12.64 -5.96 16.49
C ASP A 69 -11.70 -6.43 15.37
N TYR A 70 -12.24 -6.61 14.17
CA TYR A 70 -11.45 -7.03 13.00
C TYR A 70 -11.82 -6.23 11.75
N GLY A 71 -10.86 -6.17 10.83
CA GLY A 71 -11.00 -5.64 9.48
C GLY A 71 -10.70 -6.72 8.46
N VAL A 72 -11.49 -6.79 7.39
CA VAL A 72 -11.40 -7.81 6.34
C VAL A 72 -11.39 -7.13 4.98
N VAL A 73 -10.48 -7.56 4.12
CA VAL A 73 -10.51 -7.32 2.68
C VAL A 73 -10.25 -8.64 1.99
N ILE A 74 -11.13 -9.02 1.07
CA ILE A 74 -10.96 -10.20 0.23
C ILE A 74 -11.16 -9.75 -1.21
N LYS A 75 -10.22 -10.14 -2.07
CA LYS A 75 -10.29 -9.88 -3.51
C LYS A 75 -10.03 -11.16 -4.27
N ASN A 76 -10.98 -11.56 -5.10
CA ASN A 76 -10.79 -12.62 -6.06
C ASN A 76 -10.16 -12.04 -7.33
N PHE A 77 -8.87 -12.29 -7.54
CA PHE A 77 -8.16 -11.79 -8.73
C PHE A 77 -8.63 -12.42 -10.05
N LYS A 78 -9.32 -13.57 -10.02
CA LYS A 78 -9.85 -14.21 -11.23
C LYS A 78 -11.19 -13.62 -11.67
N THR A 79 -12.08 -13.35 -10.72
CA THR A 79 -13.45 -12.86 -11.00
C THR A 79 -13.59 -11.34 -10.84
N GLY A 80 -12.69 -10.70 -10.11
CA GLY A 80 -12.80 -9.28 -9.71
C GLY A 80 -13.75 -9.04 -8.53
N GLU A 81 -14.40 -10.09 -8.00
CA GLU A 81 -15.25 -9.98 -6.81
C GLU A 81 -14.43 -9.53 -5.62
N ASN A 82 -15.04 -8.67 -4.81
CA ASN A 82 -14.44 -8.15 -3.60
C ASN A 82 -15.44 -8.17 -2.46
N PHE A 83 -14.92 -8.31 -1.25
CA PHE A 83 -15.65 -8.14 0.00
C PHE A 83 -14.77 -7.33 0.94
N SER A 84 -15.38 -6.37 1.63
CA SER A 84 -14.69 -5.63 2.68
C SER A 84 -15.58 -5.36 3.87
N TYR A 85 -14.96 -5.38 5.05
CA TYR A 85 -15.59 -5.11 6.34
C TYR A 85 -14.60 -4.38 7.22
N ASN A 86 -14.98 -3.22 7.78
CA ASN A 86 -14.09 -2.36 8.57
C ASN A 86 -12.70 -2.14 7.93
N GLU A 87 -12.62 -2.10 6.60
CA GLU A 87 -11.33 -2.16 5.89
C GLU A 87 -10.42 -0.97 6.18
N SER A 88 -11.00 0.19 6.52
CA SER A 88 -10.30 1.43 6.85
C SER A 88 -9.99 1.57 8.34
N LYS A 89 -10.38 0.60 9.17
CA LYS A 89 -10.04 0.62 10.59
C LYS A 89 -8.54 0.39 10.76
N VAL A 90 -7.92 1.20 11.64
CA VAL A 90 -6.49 1.18 11.89
C VAL A 90 -6.15 0.17 12.99
N PHE A 91 -5.19 -0.69 12.71
CA PHE A 91 -4.68 -1.72 13.60
C PHE A 91 -3.16 -1.57 13.74
N GLU A 92 -2.61 -2.05 14.86
CA GLU A 92 -1.17 -2.33 14.92
C GLU A 92 -0.86 -3.44 13.91
N SER A 93 0.16 -3.21 13.09
CA SER A 93 0.50 -4.09 11.97
C SER A 93 1.20 -5.39 12.42
N ALA A 94 1.66 -5.46 13.68
CA ALA A 94 2.56 -6.51 14.16
C ALA A 94 3.70 -6.73 13.16
N SER A 95 3.94 -7.94 12.67
CA SER A 95 4.99 -8.22 11.68
C SER A 95 4.65 -7.82 10.23
N LEU A 96 3.44 -7.32 9.92
CA LEU A 96 3.06 -6.98 8.54
C LEU A 96 3.86 -5.79 7.98
N TYR A 97 4.43 -4.92 8.81
CA TYR A 97 5.31 -3.83 8.33
C TYR A 97 6.51 -4.34 7.53
N LYS A 98 6.92 -5.60 7.75
CA LYS A 98 8.04 -6.24 7.03
C LYS A 98 7.78 -6.33 5.53
N LEU A 99 6.51 -6.31 5.10
CA LEU A 99 6.14 -6.19 3.69
C LEU A 99 6.64 -4.90 3.05
N TRP A 100 6.58 -3.78 3.78
CA TRP A 100 7.06 -2.49 3.28
C TRP A 100 8.59 -2.43 3.22
N ILE A 101 9.26 -3.02 4.21
CA ILE A 101 10.71 -3.18 4.19
C ILE A 101 11.14 -4.02 2.98
N MET A 102 10.46 -5.14 2.74
CA MET A 102 10.71 -5.98 1.55
C MET A 102 10.49 -5.19 0.25
N GLY A 103 9.39 -4.43 0.14
CA GLY A 103 9.12 -3.59 -1.03
C GLY A 103 10.25 -2.62 -1.33
N VAL A 104 10.75 -1.92 -0.31
CA VAL A 104 11.91 -1.03 -0.45
C VAL A 104 13.19 -1.80 -0.82
N ALA A 105 13.47 -2.92 -0.15
CA ALA A 105 14.64 -3.73 -0.44
C ALA A 105 14.66 -4.18 -1.91
N PHE A 106 13.53 -4.67 -2.43
CA PHE A 106 13.44 -5.03 -3.85
C PHE A 106 13.57 -3.84 -4.80
N GLN A 107 13.05 -2.66 -4.47
CA GLN A 107 13.30 -1.46 -5.28
C GLN A 107 14.80 -1.11 -5.33
N LYS A 108 15.52 -1.28 -4.22
CA LYS A 108 16.96 -1.05 -4.15
C LYS A 108 17.77 -2.11 -4.89
N ILE A 109 17.39 -3.37 -4.81
CA ILE A 109 18.00 -4.46 -5.58
C ILE A 109 17.83 -4.18 -7.07
N ARG A 110 16.60 -3.89 -7.51
CA ARG A 110 16.29 -3.59 -8.91
C ARG A 110 17.03 -2.39 -9.46
N SER A 111 17.30 -1.39 -8.63
CA SER A 111 18.07 -0.19 -9.02
C SER A 111 19.59 -0.35 -8.87
N GLY A 112 20.07 -1.50 -8.41
CA GLY A 112 21.49 -1.78 -8.19
C GLY A 112 22.10 -1.08 -6.97
N GLN A 113 21.29 -0.51 -6.08
CA GLN A 113 21.77 0.18 -4.87
C GLN A 113 22.20 -0.80 -3.76
N ILE A 114 21.63 -2.00 -3.75
CA ILE A 114 22.01 -3.12 -2.89
C ILE A 114 22.07 -4.39 -3.74
N SER A 115 22.92 -5.34 -3.37
CA SER A 115 22.98 -6.67 -4.01
C SER A 115 22.46 -7.73 -3.05
N GLU A 116 21.81 -8.77 -3.55
CA GLU A 116 21.38 -9.92 -2.72
C GLU A 116 22.56 -10.62 -2.03
N GLY A 117 23.75 -10.57 -2.63
CA GLY A 117 24.99 -11.13 -2.08
C GLY A 117 25.75 -10.19 -1.14
N GLU A 118 25.25 -8.99 -0.87
CA GLU A 118 25.83 -8.08 0.12
C GLU A 118 25.62 -8.65 1.54
N VAL A 119 26.65 -8.60 2.39
CA VAL A 119 26.54 -9.03 3.79
C VAL A 119 26.04 -7.89 4.66
N LEU A 120 24.90 -8.09 5.31
CA LEU A 120 24.39 -7.22 6.38
C LEU A 120 24.95 -7.71 7.71
N THR A 121 25.36 -6.80 8.58
CA THR A 121 25.85 -7.12 9.93
C THR A 121 25.35 -6.10 10.93
N GLY A 122 24.99 -6.55 12.14
CA GLY A 122 24.52 -5.70 13.23
C GLY A 122 24.86 -6.26 14.60
N SER A 123 24.86 -5.37 15.60
CA SER A 123 25.06 -5.74 17.01
C SER A 123 23.79 -6.37 17.58
N VAL A 124 23.93 -7.55 18.18
CA VAL A 124 22.82 -8.22 18.87
C VAL A 124 22.33 -7.36 20.03
N LYS A 125 23.25 -6.74 20.78
CA LYS A 125 22.89 -5.87 21.92
C LYS A 125 22.00 -4.71 21.49
N VAL A 126 22.38 -3.99 20.42
CA VAL A 126 21.59 -2.87 19.89
C VAL A 126 20.22 -3.35 19.41
N PHE A 127 20.16 -4.51 18.78
CA PHE A 127 18.88 -5.06 18.33
C PHE A 127 17.99 -5.49 19.48
N ASP A 128 18.53 -6.10 20.53
CA ASP A 128 17.76 -6.47 21.72
C ASP A 128 17.19 -5.24 22.43
N GLU A 129 17.96 -4.15 22.51
CA GLU A 129 17.47 -2.86 23.04
C GLU A 129 16.30 -2.31 22.20
N ILE A 130 16.44 -2.27 20.86
CA ILE A 130 15.37 -1.81 19.95
C ILE A 130 14.11 -2.68 20.09
N LEU A 131 14.28 -3.99 20.22
CA LEU A 131 13.15 -4.94 20.34
C LEU A 131 12.50 -4.91 21.73
N SER A 132 13.22 -4.45 22.76
CA SER A 132 12.70 -4.32 24.13
C SER A 132 11.80 -3.09 24.32
N ASP A 133 12.12 -1.98 23.64
CA ASP A 133 11.36 -0.72 23.76
C ASP A 133 10.06 -0.70 22.91
N ALA A 134 9.93 -1.61 21.95
CA ALA A 134 8.72 -1.80 21.14
C ALA A 134 7.83 -2.92 21.72
N THR A 135 6.89 -2.59 22.60
CA THR A 135 5.91 -3.54 23.19
C THR A 135 4.96 -4.16 22.14
N PRO A 136 4.49 -5.44 22.25
CA PRO A 136 5.19 -6.68 22.61
C PRO A 136 5.00 -7.84 21.57
N THR A 137 6.05 -8.63 21.33
CA THR A 137 5.98 -10.08 21.01
C THR A 137 6.27 -10.81 22.34
N PRO A 138 5.64 -11.95 22.70
CA PRO A 138 5.59 -12.42 24.09
C PRO A 138 6.96 -12.58 24.73
N SER A 139 7.16 -11.81 25.80
CA SER A 139 8.22 -11.98 26.77
C SER A 139 7.92 -13.24 27.58
N VAL A 140 8.68 -14.31 27.36
CA VAL A 140 8.71 -15.44 28.29
C VAL A 140 9.61 -15.03 29.45
N THR A 141 9.00 -14.92 30.61
CA THR A 141 9.65 -14.85 31.91
C THR A 141 10.62 -16.03 32.02
N ALA A 142 11.92 -15.77 31.91
CA ALA A 142 12.95 -16.70 32.37
C ALA A 142 13.65 -16.03 33.55
N SER A 143 13.53 -16.68 34.71
CA SER A 143 14.19 -16.35 35.97
C SER A 143 15.67 -16.02 35.81
N PRO A 144 16.24 -15.19 36.71
CA PRO A 144 17.66 -14.89 36.68
C PRO A 144 18.48 -16.12 37.13
N GLU A 145 19.28 -16.69 36.23
CA GLU A 145 20.47 -17.43 36.65
C GLU A 145 21.64 -16.43 36.77
N PRO A 146 22.42 -16.45 37.86
CA PRO A 146 23.59 -15.60 38.01
C PRO A 146 24.81 -16.20 37.30
N THR A 147 25.84 -15.36 37.15
CA THR A 147 27.26 -15.67 36.81
C THR A 147 27.51 -15.96 35.32
N ILE A 148 28.49 -15.39 34.60
CA ILE A 148 29.87 -14.96 34.92
C ILE A 148 30.24 -13.80 33.96
N GLU A 149 30.96 -12.78 34.45
CA GLU A 149 31.54 -11.72 33.59
C GLU A 149 32.53 -12.28 32.55
N PRO A 150 32.42 -11.94 31.26
CA PRO A 150 33.51 -12.15 30.32
C PRO A 150 34.39 -10.90 30.18
N SER A 151 35.70 -11.20 30.17
CA SER A 151 36.86 -10.45 29.64
C SER A 151 36.59 -9.65 28.34
N PRO A 152 37.50 -8.76 27.87
CA PRO A 152 37.19 -7.58 27.05
C PRO A 152 36.32 -7.97 25.86
N THR A 153 35.05 -7.57 25.95
CA THR A 153 33.94 -8.28 25.34
C THR A 153 33.89 -8.00 23.85
N GLU A 154 34.24 -8.99 23.01
CA GLU A 154 33.89 -8.93 21.60
C GLU A 154 32.36 -8.86 21.50
N GLU A 155 31.85 -7.73 21.03
CA GLU A 155 30.42 -7.49 20.89
C GLU A 155 29.82 -8.54 19.94
N LYS A 156 28.84 -9.32 20.44
CA LYS A 156 28.16 -10.35 19.64
C LYS A 156 27.43 -9.70 18.46
N LYS A 157 27.75 -10.16 17.25
CA LYS A 157 27.14 -9.70 15.98
C LYS A 157 26.31 -10.79 15.33
N ILE A 158 25.33 -10.36 14.56
CA ILE A 158 24.56 -11.21 13.64
C ILE A 158 24.76 -10.72 12.22
N SER A 159 24.91 -11.66 11.28
CA SER A 159 25.18 -11.37 9.88
C SER A 159 24.39 -12.30 8.96
N TYR A 160 23.88 -11.74 7.85
CA TYR A 160 23.19 -12.46 6.79
C TYR A 160 23.52 -11.85 5.44
N LEU A 161 23.41 -12.63 4.37
CA LEU A 161 23.30 -12.06 3.02
C LEU A 161 21.97 -11.29 2.91
N VAL A 162 21.90 -10.23 2.10
CA VAL A 162 20.66 -9.46 1.88
C VAL A 162 19.52 -10.38 1.46
N GLY A 163 19.75 -11.30 0.52
CA GLY A 163 18.73 -12.26 0.07
C GLY A 163 18.22 -13.14 1.20
N GLU A 164 19.13 -13.71 1.99
CA GLU A 164 18.80 -14.55 3.15
C GLU A 164 18.05 -13.77 4.23
N ALA A 165 18.45 -12.53 4.49
CA ALA A 165 17.77 -11.68 5.47
C ALA A 165 16.34 -11.36 5.04
N ILE A 166 16.12 -11.04 3.76
CA ILE A 166 14.77 -10.82 3.21
C ILE A 166 13.93 -12.09 3.34
N GLU A 167 14.50 -13.25 2.98
CA GLU A 167 13.82 -14.54 3.07
C GLU A 167 13.41 -14.86 4.50
N LYS A 168 14.33 -14.81 5.47
CA LYS A 168 14.04 -15.05 6.90
C LYS A 168 13.03 -14.05 7.47
N MET A 169 13.14 -12.78 7.08
CA MET A 169 12.22 -11.72 7.51
C MET A 169 10.78 -12.03 7.08
N ILE A 170 10.56 -12.57 5.87
CA ILE A 170 9.22 -12.78 5.33
C ILE A 170 8.68 -14.17 5.65
N THR A 171 9.51 -15.22 5.57
CA THR A 171 9.09 -16.61 5.74
C THR A 171 9.01 -17.03 7.21
N ALA A 172 9.89 -16.50 8.06
CA ALA A 172 9.97 -16.83 9.48
C ALA A 172 9.66 -15.63 10.40
N SER A 173 9.30 -14.47 9.83
CA SER A 173 9.08 -13.23 10.59
C SER A 173 10.27 -12.85 11.49
N ASP A 174 11.50 -13.20 11.09
CA ASP A 174 12.71 -12.98 11.88
C ASP A 174 12.91 -11.47 12.14
N ASN A 175 12.95 -11.10 13.42
CA ASN A 175 13.05 -9.70 13.84
C ASN A 175 14.46 -9.13 13.63
N TYR A 176 15.52 -9.92 13.81
CA TYR A 176 16.89 -9.44 13.54
C TYR A 176 17.12 -9.25 12.05
N ALA A 177 16.63 -10.16 11.21
CA ALA A 177 16.67 -10.02 9.77
C ALA A 177 15.89 -8.76 9.33
N ALA A 178 14.72 -8.51 9.93
CA ALA A 178 13.96 -7.29 9.67
C ALA A 178 14.74 -6.02 10.05
N LEU A 179 15.42 -6.00 11.20
CA LEU A 179 16.24 -4.87 11.63
C LEU A 179 17.48 -4.67 10.73
N LEU A 180 18.11 -5.73 10.26
CA LEU A 180 19.22 -5.67 9.30
C LEU A 180 18.76 -5.05 7.97
N VAL A 181 17.66 -5.55 7.39
CA VAL A 181 17.13 -5.03 6.13
C VAL A 181 16.59 -3.62 6.30
N ALA A 182 15.91 -3.30 7.40
CA ALA A 182 15.41 -1.96 7.71
C ALA A 182 16.55 -0.95 7.87
N SER A 183 17.60 -1.30 8.61
CA SER A 183 18.79 -0.46 8.79
C SER A 183 19.44 -0.14 7.45
N ARG A 184 19.53 -1.12 6.54
CA ARG A 184 20.06 -0.93 5.19
C ARG A 184 19.12 -0.14 4.27
N SER A 185 17.83 -0.30 4.45
CA SER A 185 16.78 0.35 3.65
C SER A 185 16.57 1.81 4.03
N GLY A 186 16.67 2.15 5.31
CA GLY A 186 16.44 3.48 5.87
C GLY A 186 14.94 3.79 6.04
N SER A 187 14.57 4.32 7.20
CA SER A 187 13.17 4.63 7.57
C SER A 187 12.51 5.67 6.65
N PHE A 188 13.29 6.61 6.10
CA PHE A 188 12.80 7.58 5.11
C PHE A 188 12.36 6.90 3.81
N ALA A 189 13.10 5.89 3.34
CA ALA A 189 12.75 5.15 2.13
C ALA A 189 11.44 4.37 2.34
N VAL A 190 11.26 3.73 3.50
CA VAL A 190 10.00 3.06 3.84
C VAL A 190 8.83 4.06 3.90
N THR A 191 9.05 5.23 4.50
CA THR A 191 8.02 6.29 4.54
C THR A 191 7.65 6.79 3.15
N ASN A 192 8.62 6.93 2.25
CA ASN A 192 8.35 7.33 0.86
C ASN A 192 7.64 6.24 0.08
N PHE A 193 8.03 4.98 0.29
CA PHE A 193 7.35 3.84 -0.30
C PHE A 193 5.86 3.84 0.07
N LEU A 194 5.52 4.02 1.34
CA LEU A 194 4.11 4.10 1.77
C LEU A 194 3.33 5.21 1.04
N LYS A 195 3.95 6.39 0.86
CA LYS A 195 3.33 7.52 0.15
C LYS A 195 3.20 7.28 -1.35
N GLU A 196 4.24 6.72 -1.98
CA GLU A 196 4.29 6.45 -3.41
C GLU A 196 3.17 5.47 -3.82
N TYR A 197 2.97 4.43 -3.01
CA TYR A 197 1.95 3.39 -3.26
C TYR A 197 0.59 3.67 -2.61
N ARG A 198 0.38 4.89 -2.07
CA ARG A 198 -0.92 5.31 -1.49
C ARG A 198 -1.42 4.44 -0.34
N PHE A 199 -0.51 3.95 0.50
CA PHE A 199 -0.84 3.30 1.77
C PHE A 199 -1.10 4.37 2.84
N ASP A 200 -2.13 5.19 2.59
CA ASP A 200 -2.36 6.46 3.29
C ASP A 200 -2.73 6.28 4.78
N ASN A 201 -3.16 5.07 5.18
CA ASN A 201 -3.53 4.74 6.55
C ASN A 201 -2.49 3.84 7.23
N SER A 202 -1.31 3.70 6.62
CA SER A 202 -0.20 2.90 7.13
C SER A 202 0.97 3.78 7.55
N ASN A 203 1.67 3.35 8.60
CA ASN A 203 2.88 4.04 9.04
C ASN A 203 3.90 3.06 9.66
N PHE A 204 5.17 3.40 9.48
CA PHE A 204 6.32 2.63 9.98
C PHE A 204 6.87 3.18 11.31
N ARG A 205 6.16 4.11 11.98
CA ARG A 205 6.56 4.59 13.32
C ARG A 205 6.22 3.54 14.36
N GLN A 206 6.85 3.56 15.53
CA GLN A 206 6.55 2.59 16.60
C GLN A 206 5.31 3.03 17.42
N PRO A 207 4.31 2.14 17.65
CA PRO A 207 4.13 0.85 16.99
C PRO A 207 3.61 1.04 15.55
N PRO A 208 4.07 0.22 14.58
CA PRO A 208 3.69 0.38 13.18
C PRO A 208 2.22 0.03 13.00
N LYS A 209 1.48 0.84 12.26
CA LYS A 209 0.03 0.68 12.08
C LYS A 209 -0.34 0.57 10.61
N THR A 210 -1.45 -0.10 10.33
CA THR A 210 -1.98 -0.31 8.99
C THR A 210 -3.50 -0.51 9.02
N THR A 211 -4.09 -0.73 7.85
CA THR A 211 -5.50 -1.07 7.68
C THR A 211 -5.61 -2.31 6.79
N ALA A 212 -6.72 -3.04 6.87
CA ALA A 212 -6.95 -4.18 5.96
C ALA A 212 -6.98 -3.73 4.49
N LYS A 213 -7.44 -2.49 4.24
CA LYS A 213 -7.42 -1.86 2.91
C LYS A 213 -6.01 -1.68 2.37
N ASP A 214 -5.11 -1.11 3.15
CA ASP A 214 -3.74 -0.83 2.69
C ASP A 214 -2.98 -2.14 2.46
N ILE A 215 -3.10 -3.12 3.36
CA ILE A 215 -2.51 -4.46 3.19
C ILE A 215 -3.12 -5.17 1.98
N GLY A 216 -4.44 -5.11 1.82
CA GLY A 216 -5.12 -5.67 0.66
C GLY A 216 -4.71 -5.03 -0.67
N SER A 217 -4.27 -3.76 -0.64
CA SER A 217 -3.75 -3.04 -1.82
C SER A 217 -2.28 -3.32 -2.11
N PHE A 218 -1.53 -3.86 -1.13
CA PHE A 218 -0.15 -4.29 -1.32
C PHE A 218 -0.05 -5.52 -2.22
N PHE A 219 -1.04 -6.42 -2.17
CA PHE A 219 -1.14 -7.64 -2.98
C PHE A 219 -1.91 -7.40 -4.28
#